data_AF-A0A1B6M1D9-F1
#
_entry.id   AF-A0A1B6M1D9-F1
#
_cell.length_a   1.000
_cell.length_b   1.000
_cell.length_c   1.000
_cell.angle_alpha   90.00
_cell.angle_beta   90.00
_cell.angle_gamma   90.00
#
_symmetry.space_group_name_H-M   'P 1'
#
loop_
_entity.id
_entity.type
_entity.pdbx_description
1 polymer ?
#
loop_
_entity_poly.entity_id
_entity_poly.type
_entity_poly.pdbx_seq_one_letter_code
_entity_poly.pdbx_strand_id
1 'polypeptide(L)'
;LMNSITPDSSELHEAVARQAALVTPGDTASVIEFIKSFGSHYVRSFVTGNTLFQVFVYSPAIYSRIKEVMKVRGVSALSSEEIDSYFSPWYAEHTGRILAASGNSTLESWAEQNLRTQFYFFMYSSLIKLHHQDSSELLRDLNRLMGNEALLQLDLRTLAPVFKDPARRQWFEEVIDNNLKLWEVNMR
;
A
#
# COMPACT_ATOMS: atom_id res chain seq x y z
N LEU A 1 14.98 -0.74 3.74
CA LEU A 1 16.25 -0.67 2.97
C LEU A 1 15.92 -0.64 1.47
N MET A 2 16.62 0.15 0.66
CA MET A 2 16.37 0.24 -0.79
C MET A 2 17.17 -0.85 -1.50
N ASN A 3 16.50 -1.87 -2.01
CA ASN A 3 17.14 -2.94 -2.76
C ASN A 3 16.94 -2.69 -4.26
N SER A 4 18.03 -2.45 -4.99
CA SER A 4 18.01 -2.23 -6.44
C SER A 4 18.40 -3.50 -7.19
N ILE A 5 17.59 -3.92 -8.14
CA ILE A 5 17.92 -4.96 -9.10
C ILE A 5 18.50 -4.25 -10.34
N THR A 6 19.80 -4.37 -10.57
CA THR A 6 20.46 -3.78 -11.74
C THR A 6 20.20 -4.64 -13.00
N PRO A 7 19.81 -4.05 -14.14
CA PRO A 7 19.45 -4.81 -15.35
C PRO A 7 20.62 -5.47 -16.08
N ASP A 8 21.87 -5.11 -15.76
CA ASP A 8 23.04 -5.55 -16.55
C ASP A 8 23.52 -6.98 -16.25
N SER A 9 22.80 -7.74 -15.42
CA SER A 9 23.08 -9.15 -15.17
C SER A 9 21.85 -10.06 -15.10
N SER A 10 20.64 -9.53 -15.31
CA SER A 10 19.48 -10.40 -15.50
C SER A 10 19.49 -10.87 -16.96
N GLU A 11 20.19 -11.96 -17.24
CA GLU A 11 19.82 -12.77 -18.41
C GLU A 11 18.30 -12.94 -18.37
N LEU A 12 17.64 -12.45 -19.41
CA LEU A 12 16.22 -12.62 -19.60
C LEU A 12 15.95 -14.12 -19.49
N HIS A 13 15.22 -14.52 -18.44
CA HIS A 13 14.98 -15.93 -18.21
C HIS A 13 14.44 -16.55 -19.51
N GLU A 14 15.10 -17.60 -20.01
CA GLU A 14 14.93 -18.07 -21.40
C GLU A 14 13.46 -18.32 -21.77
N ALA A 15 12.66 -18.76 -20.79
CA ALA A 15 11.21 -18.92 -20.93
C ALA A 15 10.47 -17.63 -21.31
N VAL A 16 10.84 -16.48 -20.74
CA VAL A 16 10.25 -15.17 -21.02
C VAL A 16 10.58 -14.74 -22.45
N ALA A 17 11.84 -14.92 -22.87
CA ALA A 17 12.26 -14.60 -24.23
C ALA A 17 11.56 -15.47 -25.28
N ARG A 18 11.42 -16.78 -25.00
CA ARG A 18 10.67 -17.71 -25.87
C ARG A 18 9.20 -17.34 -25.98
N GLN A 19 8.52 -17.04 -24.87
CA GLN A 19 7.11 -16.67 -24.92
C GLN A 19 6.89 -15.30 -25.56
N ALA A 20 7.79 -14.34 -25.33
CA ALA A 20 7.72 -13.03 -26.00
C ALA A 20 7.82 -13.15 -27.52
N ALA A 21 8.53 -14.18 -28.03
CA ALA A 21 8.61 -14.46 -29.46
C ALA A 21 7.28 -14.97 -30.06
N LEU A 22 6.36 -15.47 -29.23
CA LEU A 22 5.03 -15.96 -29.65
C LEU A 22 3.96 -14.87 -29.67
N VAL A 23 4.23 -13.70 -29.10
CA VAL A 23 3.30 -12.56 -29.16
C VAL A 23 3.19 -12.05 -30.60
N THR A 24 1.95 -11.95 -31.07
CA THR A 24 1.64 -11.60 -32.46
C THR A 24 0.89 -10.25 -32.51
N PRO A 25 1.37 -9.26 -33.28
CA PRO A 25 0.67 -8.00 -33.45
C PRO A 25 -0.75 -8.20 -34.01
N GLY A 26 -1.72 -7.48 -33.45
CA GLY A 26 -3.14 -7.64 -33.77
C GLY A 26 -3.85 -8.78 -33.04
N ASP A 27 -3.12 -9.66 -32.35
CA ASP A 27 -3.69 -10.70 -31.50
C ASP A 27 -3.57 -10.33 -30.02
N THR A 28 -4.64 -9.77 -29.47
CA THR A 28 -4.74 -9.42 -28.05
C THR A 28 -4.62 -10.63 -27.14
N ALA A 29 -5.11 -11.81 -27.56
CA ALA A 29 -5.09 -13.00 -26.72
C ALA A 29 -3.65 -13.46 -26.43
N SER A 30 -2.77 -13.39 -27.44
CA SER A 30 -1.34 -13.69 -27.27
C SER A 30 -0.65 -12.80 -26.22
N VAL A 31 -1.01 -11.52 -26.15
CA VAL A 31 -0.49 -10.58 -25.13
C VAL A 31 -1.06 -10.90 -23.75
N ILE A 32 -2.36 -11.19 -23.65
CA ILE A 32 -2.99 -11.54 -22.36
C ILE A 32 -2.41 -12.84 -21.81
N GLU A 33 -2.14 -13.84 -22.65
CA GLU A 33 -1.50 -15.09 -22.25
C GLU A 33 -0.08 -14.87 -21.72
N PHE A 34 0.69 -14.01 -22.39
CA PHE A 34 2.01 -13.60 -21.92
C PHE A 34 1.92 -12.91 -20.54
N ILE A 35 1.01 -11.93 -20.38
CA ILE A 35 0.82 -11.20 -19.12
C ILE A 35 0.36 -12.13 -17.99
N LYS A 36 -0.51 -13.10 -18.26
CA LYS A 36 -0.93 -14.09 -17.26
C LYS A 36 0.23 -14.96 -16.79
N SER A 37 1.19 -15.22 -17.67
CA SER A 37 2.33 -16.11 -17.37
C SER A 37 3.48 -15.38 -16.66
N PHE A 38 3.76 -14.13 -17.02
CA PHE A 38 4.96 -13.41 -16.58
C PHE A 38 4.70 -12.03 -15.96
N GLY A 39 3.44 -11.58 -15.95
CA GLY A 39 3.08 -10.20 -15.61
C GLY A 39 3.30 -9.23 -16.77
N SER A 40 2.88 -7.98 -16.57
CA SER A 40 3.12 -6.87 -17.50
C SER A 40 4.39 -6.08 -17.14
N HIS A 41 4.82 -6.18 -15.88
CA HIS A 41 5.94 -5.43 -15.32
C HIS A 41 6.84 -6.35 -14.50
N TYR A 42 8.12 -6.01 -14.42
CA TYR A 42 9.05 -6.59 -13.47
C TYR A 42 9.38 -5.60 -12.34
N VAL A 43 9.77 -6.14 -11.19
CA VAL A 43 10.24 -5.35 -10.05
C VAL A 43 11.67 -4.89 -10.34
N ARG A 44 11.87 -3.59 -10.53
CA ARG A 44 13.21 -2.99 -10.69
C ARG A 44 13.86 -2.68 -9.35
N SER A 45 13.07 -2.18 -8.42
CA SER A 45 13.53 -2.00 -7.05
C SER A 45 12.35 -2.09 -6.11
N PHE A 46 12.63 -2.36 -4.84
CA PHE A 46 11.61 -2.45 -3.82
C PHE A 46 12.13 -1.92 -2.49
N VAL A 47 11.18 -1.46 -1.67
CA VAL A 47 11.43 -1.06 -0.30
C VAL A 47 10.68 -2.02 0.60
N THR A 48 11.43 -2.68 1.50
CA THR A 48 10.85 -3.42 2.61
C THR A 48 10.87 -2.59 3.89
N GLY A 49 9.91 -2.87 4.75
CA GLY A 49 9.69 -2.27 6.07
C GLY A 49 8.43 -2.88 6.68
N ASN A 50 7.92 -2.32 7.77
CA ASN A 50 6.62 -2.69 8.30
C ASN A 50 5.77 -1.44 8.43
N THR A 51 4.45 -1.60 8.36
CA THR A 51 3.50 -0.50 8.56
C THR A 51 2.37 -1.00 9.43
N LEU A 52 2.01 -0.21 10.45
CA LEU A 52 0.78 -0.42 11.20
C LEU A 52 -0.35 0.40 10.59
N PHE A 53 -1.55 -0.18 10.56
CA PHE A 53 -2.75 0.52 10.14
C PHE A 53 -3.93 0.16 11.03
N GLN A 54 -4.90 1.08 11.09
CA GLN A 54 -6.14 0.93 11.83
C GLN A 54 -7.25 1.59 11.02
N VAL A 55 -8.37 0.89 10.87
CA VAL A 55 -9.53 1.38 10.11
C VAL A 55 -10.56 1.95 11.07
N PHE A 56 -11.04 3.16 10.77
CA PHE A 56 -12.12 3.81 11.50
C PHE A 56 -13.30 4.00 10.55
N VAL A 57 -14.48 3.52 10.95
CA VAL A 57 -15.71 3.63 10.17
C VAL A 57 -16.56 4.74 10.77
N TYR A 58 -17.04 5.65 9.92
CA TYR A 58 -17.83 6.80 10.32
C TYR A 58 -19.11 6.87 9.49
N SER A 59 -20.18 7.41 10.09
CA SER A 59 -21.34 7.82 9.31
C SER A 59 -20.96 8.91 8.29
N PRO A 60 -21.64 9.02 7.14
CA PRO A 60 -21.32 10.00 6.11
C PRO A 60 -21.34 11.46 6.61
N ALA A 61 -22.23 11.79 7.54
CA ALA A 61 -22.35 13.13 8.12
C ALA A 61 -21.14 13.46 9.02
N ILE A 62 -20.74 12.52 9.88
CA ILE A 62 -19.58 12.67 10.76
C ILE A 62 -18.29 12.75 9.94
N TYR A 63 -18.13 11.84 8.98
CA TYR A 63 -16.95 11.82 8.11
C TYR A 63 -16.78 13.14 7.34
N SER A 64 -17.87 13.64 6.75
CA SER A 64 -17.86 14.93 6.03
C SER A 64 -17.41 16.08 6.92
N ARG A 65 -17.88 16.13 8.17
CA ARG A 65 -17.48 17.15 9.14
C ARG A 65 -16.01 17.06 9.52
N ILE A 66 -15.53 15.87 9.87
CA ILE A 66 -14.11 15.63 10.21
C ILE A 66 -13.21 16.01 9.04
N LYS A 67 -13.57 15.58 7.83
CA LYS A 67 -12.85 15.89 6.60
C LYS A 67 -12.74 17.39 6.35
N GLU A 68 -13.83 18.13 6.51
CA GLU A 68 -13.82 19.58 6.30
C GLU A 68 -12.96 20.29 7.35
N VAL A 69 -13.07 19.91 8.63
CA VAL A 69 -12.24 20.45 9.70
C VAL A 69 -10.75 20.22 9.41
N MET A 70 -10.37 18.98 9.06
CA MET A 70 -8.99 18.64 8.73
C MET A 70 -8.48 19.37 7.49
N LYS A 71 -9.34 19.59 6.48
CA LYS A 71 -8.98 20.32 5.26
C LYS A 71 -8.76 21.81 5.52
N VAL A 72 -9.61 22.44 6.32
CA VAL A 72 -9.57 23.90 6.56
C VAL A 72 -8.48 24.27 7.57
N ARG A 73 -8.38 23.54 8.69
CA ARG A 73 -7.43 23.86 9.76
C ARG A 73 -6.08 23.19 9.58
N GLY A 74 -6.04 22.04 8.89
CA GLY A 74 -4.88 21.15 8.91
C GLY A 74 -4.79 20.35 10.22
N VAL A 75 -4.20 19.15 10.15
CA VAL A 75 -4.09 18.24 11.31
C VAL A 75 -3.24 18.86 12.43
N SER A 76 -2.19 19.61 12.08
CA SER A 76 -1.27 20.25 13.03
C SER A 76 -1.89 21.38 13.85
N ALA A 77 -3.06 21.90 13.46
CA ALA A 77 -3.79 22.93 14.18
C ALA A 77 -4.90 22.37 15.10
N LEU A 78 -5.06 21.04 15.15
CA LEU A 78 -5.96 20.36 16.06
C LEU A 78 -5.22 20.04 17.35
N SER A 79 -5.89 20.24 18.49
CA SER A 79 -5.38 19.76 19.77
C SER A 79 -5.40 18.23 19.82
N SER A 80 -4.56 17.64 20.68
CA SER A 80 -4.57 16.18 20.88
C SER A 80 -5.94 15.66 21.32
N GLU A 81 -6.67 16.42 22.14
CA GLU A 81 -8.02 16.06 22.58
C GLU A 81 -9.03 16.06 21.42
N GLU A 82 -8.95 17.02 20.50
CA GLU A 82 -9.80 17.04 19.29
C GLU A 82 -9.51 15.81 18.41
N ILE A 83 -8.24 15.47 18.22
CA ILE A 83 -7.83 14.30 17.43
C ILE A 83 -8.33 13.02 18.13
N ASP A 84 -8.08 12.85 19.42
CA ASP A 84 -8.54 11.68 20.19
C ASP A 84 -10.05 11.50 20.08
N SER A 85 -10.81 12.59 20.23
CA SER A 85 -12.26 12.57 20.13
C SER A 85 -12.72 12.10 18.75
N TYR A 86 -12.17 12.65 17.66
CA TYR A 86 -12.52 12.23 16.31
C TYR A 86 -12.22 10.76 16.03
N PHE A 87 -11.15 10.21 16.61
CA PHE A 87 -10.76 8.81 16.44
C PHE A 87 -11.19 7.92 17.62
N SER A 88 -12.18 8.36 18.39
CA SER A 88 -12.77 7.58 19.49
C SER A 88 -14.03 6.82 19.05
N PRO A 89 -14.46 5.81 19.81
CA PRO A 89 -15.76 5.15 19.64
C PRO A 89 -16.98 6.09 19.78
N TRP A 90 -16.78 7.36 20.17
CA TRP A 90 -17.86 8.34 20.22
C TRP A 90 -18.20 8.90 18.83
N TYR A 91 -17.21 9.05 17.96
CA TYR A 91 -17.38 9.54 16.59
C TYR A 91 -17.37 8.40 15.57
N ALA A 92 -16.52 7.40 15.76
CA ALA A 92 -16.45 6.23 14.91
C ALA A 92 -17.55 5.23 15.27
N GLU A 93 -18.32 4.77 14.28
CA GLU A 93 -19.28 3.67 14.44
C GLU A 93 -18.56 2.35 14.72
N HIS A 94 -17.40 2.16 14.09
CA HIS A 94 -16.53 1.02 14.33
C HIS A 94 -15.07 1.44 14.38
N THR A 95 -14.37 0.99 15.42
CA THR A 95 -12.92 1.09 15.55
C THR A 95 -12.31 -0.27 15.28
N GLY A 96 -11.58 -0.39 14.17
CA GLY A 96 -10.89 -1.61 13.80
C GLY A 96 -9.71 -1.94 14.73
N ARG A 97 -9.25 -3.19 14.65
CA ARG A 97 -8.01 -3.61 15.31
C ARG A 97 -6.80 -2.97 14.63
N ILE A 98 -5.71 -2.88 15.37
CA ILE A 98 -4.42 -2.44 14.83
C ILE A 98 -3.77 -3.64 14.15
N LEU A 99 -3.46 -3.52 12.87
CA LEU A 99 -2.91 -4.59 12.05
C LEU A 99 -1.56 -4.19 11.47
N ALA A 100 -0.68 -5.17 11.28
CA ALA A 100 0.60 -5.00 10.61
C ALA A 100 0.47 -5.42 9.14
N ALA A 101 1.02 -4.62 8.22
CA ALA A 101 1.02 -4.93 6.78
C ALA A 101 1.71 -6.27 6.46
N SER A 102 2.68 -6.67 7.29
CA SER A 102 3.37 -7.97 7.23
C SER A 102 2.57 -9.13 7.82
N GLY A 103 1.50 -8.86 8.58
CA GLY A 103 0.85 -9.87 9.44
C GLY A 103 1.68 -10.28 10.67
N ASN A 104 2.65 -9.47 11.09
CA ASN A 104 3.46 -9.73 12.28
C ASN A 104 2.60 -9.64 13.56
N SER A 105 2.16 -10.80 14.04
CA SER A 105 1.32 -10.94 15.24
C SER A 105 1.98 -10.45 16.53
N THR A 106 3.30 -10.44 16.63
CA THR A 106 4.03 -9.91 17.78
C THR A 106 3.91 -8.38 17.83
N LEU A 107 4.09 -7.73 16.68
CA LEU A 107 3.92 -6.29 16.53
C LEU A 107 2.45 -5.87 16.78
N GLU A 108 1.49 -6.62 16.24
CA GLU A 108 0.05 -6.39 16.49
C GLU A 108 -0.31 -6.54 17.97
N SER A 109 0.16 -7.59 18.63
CA SER A 109 -0.08 -7.82 20.05
C SER A 109 0.55 -6.73 20.92
N TRP A 110 1.77 -6.30 20.58
CA TRP A 110 2.41 -5.17 21.24
C TRP A 110 1.58 -3.89 21.09
N ALA A 111 1.09 -3.61 19.88
CA ALA A 111 0.27 -2.43 19.63
C ALA A 111 -1.05 -2.47 20.41
N GLU A 112 -1.74 -3.60 20.43
CA GLU A 112 -3.00 -3.76 21.19
C GLU A 112 -2.85 -3.55 22.70
N GLN A 113 -1.68 -3.87 23.26
CA GLN A 113 -1.40 -3.74 24.69
C GLN A 113 -0.93 -2.33 25.05
N ASN A 114 0.00 -1.77 24.27
CA ASN A 114 0.70 -0.52 24.61
C ASN A 114 -0.03 0.72 24.10
N LEU A 115 -0.81 0.58 23.02
CA LEU A 115 -1.56 1.69 22.41
C LEU A 115 -2.99 1.83 22.94
N ARG A 116 -3.27 1.27 24.13
CA ARG A 116 -4.53 1.47 24.83
C ARG A 116 -4.68 2.91 25.28
N THR A 117 -5.81 3.50 24.96
CA THR A 117 -6.24 4.80 25.44
C THR A 117 -7.55 4.65 26.22
N GLN A 118 -7.72 5.48 27.23
CA GLN A 118 -8.96 5.58 27.99
C GLN A 118 -9.69 6.84 27.55
N PHE A 119 -10.95 6.68 27.15
CA PHE A 119 -11.82 7.79 26.82
C PHE A 119 -13.10 7.67 27.65
N TYR A 120 -13.24 8.57 28.61
CA TYR A 120 -14.23 8.49 29.68
C TYR A 120 -14.19 7.13 30.39
N PHE A 121 -15.18 6.27 30.15
CA PHE A 121 -15.35 4.94 30.75
C PHE A 121 -15.04 3.79 29.79
N PHE A 122 -14.60 4.07 28.57
CA PHE A 122 -14.19 3.06 27.59
C PHE A 122 -12.66 2.99 27.49
N MET A 123 -12.14 1.77 27.35
CA MET A 123 -10.77 1.54 26.89
C MET A 123 -10.79 0.95 25.49
N TYR A 124 -9.96 1.50 24.61
CA TYR A 124 -9.76 0.98 23.26
C TYR A 124 -8.31 1.16 22.84
N SER A 125 -7.85 0.35 21.89
CA SER A 125 -6.52 0.53 21.30
C SER A 125 -6.62 1.49 20.13
N SER A 126 -5.73 2.49 20.07
CA SER A 126 -5.72 3.50 19.02
C SER A 126 -4.30 3.82 18.57
N LEU A 127 -4.04 3.70 17.27
CA LEU A 127 -2.79 4.17 16.66
C LEU A 127 -2.58 5.66 16.85
N ILE A 128 -3.65 6.42 17.06
CA ILE A 128 -3.58 7.86 17.33
C ILE A 128 -2.75 8.17 18.57
N LYS A 129 -2.66 7.25 19.54
CA LYS A 129 -1.80 7.39 20.71
C LYS A 129 -0.32 7.63 20.37
N LEU A 130 0.13 7.23 19.18
CA LEU A 130 1.48 7.50 18.69
C LEU A 130 1.69 8.96 18.24
N HIS A 131 0.63 9.69 17.93
CA HIS A 131 0.69 11.09 17.47
C HIS A 131 0.84 12.11 18.59
N HIS A 132 0.78 11.68 19.85
CA HIS A 132 0.97 12.56 21.00
C HIS A 132 2.44 12.89 21.20
N GLN A 133 2.72 14.07 21.75
CA GLN A 133 4.09 14.57 21.95
C GLN A 133 4.91 13.67 22.89
N ASP A 134 4.24 12.97 23.78
CA ASP A 134 4.78 12.14 24.86
C ASP A 134 5.08 10.70 24.40
N SER A 135 4.81 10.35 23.14
CA SER A 135 4.90 8.99 22.61
C SER A 135 6.32 8.51 22.30
N SER A 136 7.36 9.29 22.65
CA SER A 136 8.75 9.02 22.25
C SER A 136 9.26 7.63 22.64
N GLU A 137 8.90 7.12 23.82
CA GLU A 137 9.27 5.76 24.26
C GLU A 137 8.51 4.69 23.46
N LEU A 138 7.20 4.89 23.23
CA LEU A 138 6.38 4.00 22.40
C LEU A 138 6.90 3.94 20.98
N LEU A 139 7.29 5.07 20.39
CA LEU A 139 7.86 5.16 19.06
C LEU A 139 9.22 4.46 18.98
N ARG A 140 10.04 4.56 20.03
CA ARG A 140 11.33 3.86 20.11
C ARG A 140 11.14 2.35 20.15
N ASP A 141 10.21 1.87 20.97
CA ASP A 141 9.91 0.44 21.09
C ASP A 141 9.28 -0.09 19.81
N LEU A 142 8.33 0.66 19.23
CA LEU A 142 7.74 0.36 17.92
C LEU A 142 8.83 0.26 16.84
N ASN A 143 9.75 1.20 16.76
CA ASN A 143 10.81 1.20 15.75
C ASN A 143 11.69 -0.06 15.82
N ARG A 144 11.87 -0.67 16.99
CA ARG A 144 12.59 -1.94 17.15
C ARG A 144 11.81 -3.13 16.60
N LEU A 145 10.49 -3.07 16.64
CA LEU A 145 9.58 -4.12 16.16
C LEU A 145 9.26 -4.00 14.67
N MET A 146 9.41 -2.81 14.09
CA MET A 146 9.06 -2.47 12.70
C MET A 146 10.08 -2.95 11.66
N GLY A 147 10.58 -4.19 11.80
CA GLY A 147 11.57 -4.80 10.92
C GLY A 147 11.22 -4.78 9.43
N ASN A 148 12.12 -5.27 8.57
CA ASN A 148 11.99 -5.22 7.11
C ASN A 148 11.14 -6.37 6.53
N GLU A 149 9.92 -6.58 7.03
CA GLU A 149 9.14 -7.80 6.79
C GLU A 149 8.07 -7.68 5.69
N ALA A 150 7.51 -6.48 5.47
CA ALA A 150 6.52 -6.22 4.43
C ALA A 150 7.12 -5.45 3.26
N LEU A 151 6.52 -5.66 2.09
CA LEU A 151 6.79 -4.87 0.89
C LEU A 151 6.01 -3.55 0.99
N LEU A 152 6.72 -2.43 1.15
CA LEU A 152 6.10 -1.11 1.30
C LEU A 152 5.96 -0.38 -0.03
N GLN A 153 6.91 -0.59 -0.94
CA GLN A 153 6.93 0.11 -2.22
C GLN A 153 7.57 -0.77 -3.28
N LEU A 154 7.03 -0.69 -4.50
CA LEU A 154 7.54 -1.31 -5.71
C LEU A 154 7.83 -0.26 -6.77
N ASP A 155 9.04 -0.24 -7.32
CA ASP A 155 9.33 0.38 -8.62
C ASP A 155 9.15 -0.69 -9.69
N LEU A 156 8.03 -0.60 -10.41
CA LEU A 156 7.70 -1.51 -11.50
C LEU A 156 8.15 -0.90 -12.83
N ARG A 157 8.75 -1.73 -13.68
CA ARG A 157 9.09 -1.36 -15.06
C ARG A 157 8.45 -2.32 -16.04
N THR A 158 7.96 -1.78 -17.14
CA THR A 158 7.31 -2.58 -18.20
C THR A 158 8.26 -3.64 -18.75
N LEU A 159 7.69 -4.80 -19.12
CA LEU A 159 8.38 -5.85 -19.86
C LEU A 159 8.49 -5.55 -21.37
N ALA A 160 8.04 -4.39 -21.83
CA ALA A 160 8.18 -3.95 -23.23
C ALA A 160 9.61 -4.14 -23.83
N PRO A 161 10.73 -3.90 -23.09
CA PRO A 161 12.08 -4.09 -23.61
C PRO A 161 12.46 -5.55 -23.97
N VAL A 162 11.65 -6.53 -23.53
CA VAL A 162 11.80 -7.94 -23.90
C VAL A 162 11.50 -8.14 -25.40
N PHE A 163 10.50 -7.42 -25.92
CA PHE A 163 10.14 -7.47 -27.33
C PHE A 163 11.18 -6.68 -28.14
N LYS A 164 12.07 -7.38 -28.83
CA LYS A 164 13.11 -6.75 -29.68
C LYS A 164 12.52 -6.13 -30.95
N ASP A 165 11.47 -6.75 -31.48
CA ASP A 165 10.71 -6.23 -32.61
C ASP A 165 9.88 -4.98 -32.21
N PRO A 166 10.02 -3.84 -32.89
CA PRO A 166 9.30 -2.61 -32.55
C PRO A 166 7.78 -2.73 -32.65
N ALA A 167 7.26 -3.47 -33.64
CA ALA A 167 5.82 -3.60 -33.84
C ALA A 167 5.17 -4.43 -32.71
N ARG A 168 5.81 -5.53 -32.30
CA ARG A 168 5.39 -6.31 -31.13
C ARG A 168 5.47 -5.52 -29.83
N ARG A 169 6.53 -4.73 -29.66
CA ARG A 169 6.68 -3.87 -28.48
C ARG A 169 5.54 -2.86 -28.39
N GLN A 170 5.27 -2.15 -29.49
CA GLN A 170 4.18 -1.17 -29.56
C GLN A 170 2.83 -1.83 -29.31
N TRP A 171 2.59 -3.00 -29.90
CA TRP A 171 1.35 -3.75 -29.69
C TRP A 171 1.17 -4.18 -28.23
N PHE A 172 2.23 -4.67 -27.59
CA PHE A 172 2.20 -5.03 -26.17
C PHE A 172 1.87 -3.82 -25.28
N GLU A 173 2.51 -2.68 -25.52
CA GLU A 173 2.25 -1.44 -24.79
C GLU A 173 0.80 -0.96 -24.96
N GLU A 174 0.28 -1.00 -26.18
CA GLU A 174 -1.10 -0.63 -26.49
C GLU A 174 -2.12 -1.53 -25.76
N VAL A 175 -1.91 -2.84 -25.78
CA VAL A 175 -2.80 -3.78 -25.08
C VAL A 175 -2.78 -3.55 -23.56
N ILE A 176 -1.62 -3.26 -22.97
CA ILE A 176 -1.53 -2.95 -21.53
C ILE A 176 -2.26 -1.65 -21.21
N ASP A 177 -1.98 -0.59 -21.97
CA ASP A 177 -2.59 0.73 -21.76
C ASP A 177 -4.13 0.65 -21.87
N ASN A 178 -4.64 -0.05 -22.88
CA ASN A 178 -6.06 -0.28 -23.05
C ASN A 178 -6.66 -1.10 -21.88
N ASN A 179 -5.99 -2.15 -21.42
CA ASN A 179 -6.48 -2.94 -20.27
C ASN A 179 -6.54 -2.11 -18.99
N LEU A 180 -5.51 -1.32 -18.70
CA LEU A 180 -5.47 -0.45 -17.51
C LEU A 180 -6.59 0.59 -17.56
N LYS A 181 -6.81 1.24 -18.70
CA LYS A 181 -7.91 2.19 -18.90
C LYS A 181 -9.28 1.55 -18.69
N LEU A 182 -9.49 0.33 -19.17
CA LEU A 182 -10.75 -0.41 -18.95
C LEU A 182 -10.96 -0.72 -17.46
N TRP A 183 -9.90 -1.07 -16.74
CA TRP A 183 -9.97 -1.31 -15.31
C TRP A 183 -10.32 -0.04 -14.53
N GLU A 184 -9.74 1.11 -14.88
CA GLU A 184 -10.05 2.40 -14.26
C GLU A 184 -11.51 2.82 -14.45
N VAL A 185 -12.08 2.53 -15.62
CA VAL A 185 -13.50 2.81 -15.89
C VAL A 185 -14.42 1.87 -15.11
N ASN A 186 -14.05 0.58 -14.99
CA ASN A 186 -14.86 -0.43 -14.34
C ASN A 186 -14.77 -0.44 -12.81
N MET A 187 -13.70 0.14 -12.23
CA MET A 187 -13.51 0.25 -10.77
C MET A 187 -14.01 1.58 -10.18
N ARG A 188 -14.80 2.35 -10.94
CA ARG A 188 -15.52 3.53 -10.43
C ARG A 188 -16.87 3.18 -9.83
#